data_AF-A0A9Q0N2K2-F1
#
_entry.id   AF-A0A9Q0N2K2-F1
#
_cell.length_a   1.000
_cell.length_b   1.000
_cell.length_c   1.000
_cell.angle_alpha   90.00
_cell.angle_beta   90.00
_cell.angle_gamma   90.00
#
_symmetry.space_group_name_H-M   'P 1'
#
loop_
_entity.id
_entity.type
_entity.pdbx_description
1 polymer ?
#
loop_
_entity_poly.entity_id
_entity_poly.type
_entity_poly.pdbx_seq_one_letter_code
_entity_poly.pdbx_strand_id
1 'polypeptide(L)' 'MGKLLSLLARDDSNCCTPKTYDVFLDFENAAPTDTEREVYDEVERVLRESEAVLDEIQVYKNELKLFK' A
#
# COMPACT_ATOMS: atom_id res chain seq x y z
N MET A 1 13.47 -0.44 7.55
CA MET A 1 12.05 -0.59 7.93
C MET A 1 11.80 -0.58 9.46
N GLY A 2 12.67 -1.11 10.33
CA GLY A 2 12.37 -1.22 11.78
C GLY A 2 12.26 0.10 12.57
N LYS A 3 13.06 1.12 12.24
CA LYS A 3 13.10 2.38 13.02
C LYS A 3 11.79 3.18 13.01
N LEU A 4 11.00 3.13 11.93
CA LEU A 4 9.75 3.88 11.82
C LEU A 4 8.67 3.27 12.72
N LEU A 5 8.55 1.94 12.71
CA LEU A 5 7.65 1.23 13.62
C LEU A 5 8.05 1.44 15.08
N SER A 6 9.35 1.48 15.39
CA SER A 6 9.84 1.84 16.74
C SER A 6 9.53 3.28 17.14
N LEU A 7 9.47 4.21 16.17
CA LEU A 7 9.10 5.62 16.37
C LEU A 7 7.60 5.77 16.65
N LEU A 8 6.75 5.08 15.87
CA LEU A 8 5.31 5.07 16.06
C LEU A 8 4.88 4.34 17.35
N ALA A 9 5.64 3.34 17.79
CA ALA A 9 5.35 2.55 18.98
C ALA A 9 5.95 3.12 20.28
N ARG A 10 6.64 4.27 20.23
CA ARG A 10 7.28 4.86 21.41
C ARG A 10 6.23 5.51 22.30
N ASP A 11 6.04 4.94 23.48
CA ASP A 11 5.12 5.44 24.51
C ASP A 11 5.57 6.84 24.98
N ASP A 12 4.65 7.80 25.07
CA ASP A 12 4.88 9.24 25.33
C ASP A 12 5.41 9.55 26.75
N SER A 13 5.81 8.54 27.52
CA SER A 13 6.07 8.59 28.96
C SER A 13 7.42 9.19 29.37
N ASN A 14 8.20 9.78 28.46
CA ASN A 14 9.46 10.44 28.80
C ASN A 14 9.26 11.94 29.07
N CYS A 15 9.14 12.28 30.37
CA CYS A 15 9.14 13.61 30.96
C CYS A 15 10.00 14.64 30.18
N CYS A 16 9.42 15.84 29.98
CA CYS A 16 9.93 17.01 29.25
C CYS A 16 9.52 17.06 27.76
N THR A 17 8.38 17.72 27.51
CA THR A 17 7.78 18.11 26.21
C THR A 17 7.47 16.97 25.23
N PRO A 18 6.19 16.64 24.97
CA PRO A 18 5.83 15.69 23.92
C PRO A 18 6.26 16.25 22.57
N LYS A 19 7.24 15.60 21.93
CA LYS A 19 7.59 15.87 20.54
C LYS A 19 6.56 15.17 19.68
N THR A 20 5.54 15.89 19.23
CA THR A 20 4.60 15.41 18.22
C THR A 20 5.36 15.23 16.91
N TYR A 21 5.52 13.99 16.45
CA TYR A 21 6.07 13.71 15.14
C TYR A 21 4.91 13.57 14.15
N ASP A 22 4.81 14.50 13.20
CA ASP A 22 3.88 14.36 12.10
C ASP A 22 4.48 13.43 11.05
N VAL A 23 4.09 12.15 11.11
CA VAL A 23 4.52 11.12 10.17
C VAL A 23 3.41 10.90 9.14
N PHE A 24 3.69 11.23 7.88
CA PHE A 24 2.80 10.95 6.76
C PHE A 24 3.43 9.88 5.87
N LEU A 25 2.64 8.85 5.55
CA LEU A 25 3.00 7.81 4.59
C LEU A 25 2.24 8.09 3.30
N ASP A 26 2.98 8.44 2.25
CA ASP A 26 2.41 8.57 0.91
C ASP A 26 2.42 7.18 0.25
N PHE A 27 1.26 6.53 0.30
CA PHE A 27 1.05 5.24 -0.38
C PHE A 27 0.74 5.42 -1.87
N GLU A 28 0.39 6.63 -2.32
CA GLU A 28 -0.02 6.90 -3.69
C GLU A 28 1.19 7.25 -4.59
N ASN A 29 2.19 7.97 -4.07
CA ASN A 29 3.41 8.34 -4.80
C ASN A 29 4.66 7.62 -4.31
N ALA A 30 4.56 6.33 -4.01
CA ALA A 30 5.73 5.54 -3.66
C ALA A 30 6.74 5.51 -4.83
N ALA A 31 7.90 6.15 -4.65
CA ALA A 31 8.98 6.14 -5.62
C ALA A 31 10.01 5.08 -5.23
N PRO A 32 10.28 4.07 -6.06
CA PRO A 32 11.25 3.03 -5.73
C PRO A 32 12.67 3.63 -5.77
N THR A 33 13.52 3.13 -4.87
CA THR A 33 14.96 3.38 -4.96
C THR A 33 15.57 2.66 -6.17
N ASP A 34 16.78 3.02 -6.58
CA ASP A 34 17.44 2.39 -7.74
C ASP A 34 17.59 0.86 -7.59
N THR A 35 17.81 0.40 -6.35
CA THR A 35 17.91 -1.03 -6.03
C THR A 35 16.57 -1.75 -6.05
N GLU A 36 15.47 -1.03 -5.83
CA GLU A 36 14.10 -1.60 -5.79
C GLU A 36 13.40 -1.49 -7.15
N ARG A 37 13.92 -0.69 -8.09
CA ARG A 37 13.28 -0.37 -9.37
C ARG A 37 12.83 -1.60 -10.15
N GLU A 38 13.70 -2.58 -10.31
CA GLU A 38 13.40 -3.79 -11.10
C GLU A 38 12.20 -4.56 -10.52
N VAL A 39 12.21 -4.79 -9.21
CA VAL A 39 11.13 -5.48 -8.49
C VAL A 39 9.86 -4.65 -8.50
N TYR A 40 9.99 -3.32 -8.32
CA TYR A 40 8.86 -2.40 -8.36
C TYR A 40 8.16 -2.46 -9.72
N ASP A 41 8.90 -2.36 -10.83
CA ASP A 41 8.35 -2.35 -12.18
C ASP A 41 7.65 -3.68 -12.51
N GLU A 42 8.21 -4.81 -12.07
CA GLU A 42 7.60 -6.13 -12.23
C GLU A 42 6.27 -6.23 -11.48
N VAL A 43 6.26 -5.82 -10.20
CA VAL A 43 5.08 -5.86 -9.35
C VAL A 43 4.02 -4.87 -9.84
N GLU A 44 4.40 -3.67 -10.24
CA GLU A 44 3.48 -2.65 -10.77
C GLU A 44 2.76 -3.19 -12.00
N ARG A 45 3.48 -3.85 -12.92
CA ARG A 45 2.87 -4.47 -14.11
C ARG A 45 1.80 -5.49 -13.72
N VAL A 46 2.11 -6.39 -12.78
CA VAL A 46 1.17 -7.42 -12.31
C VAL A 46 -0.05 -6.79 -11.63
N LEU A 47 0.15 -5.76 -10.82
CA LEU A 47 -0.95 -5.06 -10.12
C LEU A 47 -1.90 -4.39 -11.12
N ARG A 48 -1.37 -3.73 -12.17
CA ARG A 48 -2.17 -3.13 -13.24
C ARG A 48 -2.96 -4.18 -14.03
N GLU A 49 -2.35 -5.32 -14.35
CA GLU A 49 -3.04 -6.42 -15.03
C GLU A 49 -4.14 -7.05 -14.16
N SER A 50 -3.94 -7.07 -12.84
CA SER A 50 -4.88 -7.65 -11.88
C SER A 50 -6.23 -6.89 -11.84
N GLU A 51 -6.24 -5.57 -12.07
CA GLU A 51 -7.48 -4.80 -12.16
C GLU A 51 -8.38 -5.30 -13.29
N ALA A 52 -7.81 -5.54 -14.47
CA ALA A 52 -8.55 -6.07 -15.61
C ALA A 52 -9.16 -7.46 -15.31
N VAL A 53 -8.39 -8.32 -14.64
CA VAL A 53 -8.87 -9.65 -14.21
C VAL A 53 -10.03 -9.52 -13.22
N LEU A 54 -9.96 -8.59 -12.28
CA LEU A 54 -11.03 -8.35 -11.31
C LEU A 54 -12.31 -7.85 -12.02
N ASP A 55 -12.18 -6.96 -13.01
CA ASP A 55 -13.30 -6.47 -13.80
C ASP A 55 -13.99 -7.60 -14.58
N GLU A 56 -13.21 -8.47 -15.24
CA GLU A 56 -13.73 -9.65 -15.94
C GLU A 56 -14.53 -10.57 -15.01
N ILE A 57 -14.02 -10.82 -13.79
CA ILE A 57 -14.72 -11.64 -12.79
C ILE A 57 -16.05 -11.00 -12.36
N GLN A 58 -16.11 -9.67 -12.23
CA GLN A 58 -17.35 -8.97 -11.87
C GLN A 58 -18.39 -9.08 -12.98
N VAL A 59 -17.99 -8.94 -14.25
CA VAL A 59 -18.88 -9.15 -15.40
C VAL A 59 -19.49 -10.55 -15.36
N TYR A 60 -18.65 -11.58 -15.21
CA TYR A 60 -19.09 -12.97 -15.15
C TYR A 60 -20.11 -13.22 -14.02
N LYS A 61 -19.87 -12.65 -12.83
CA LYS A 61 -20.82 -12.73 -11.70
C LYS A 61 -22.16 -12.09 -11.99
N ASN A 62 -22.16 -10.95 -12.70
CA ASN A 62 -23.37 -10.21 -13.01
C ASN A 62 -24.21 -10.92 -14.07
N GLU A 63 -23.58 -11.50 -15.09
CA GLU A 63 -24.26 -12.31 -16.10
C GLU A 63 -24.91 -13.56 -15.46
N LEU A 64 -24.20 -14.26 -14.58
CA LEU A 64 -24.74 -15.41 -13.86
C LEU A 64 -25.94 -15.08 -12.95
N LYS A 65 -26.00 -13.86 -12.42
CA LYS A 65 -27.16 -13.38 -11.66
C LYS A 65 -28.34 -13.03 -12.54
N LEU A 66 -28.12 -12.59 -13.78
CA LEU A 66 -29.19 -12.25 -14.73
C LEU A 66 -29.92 -13.50 -15.26
N PHE A 67 -29.26 -14.66 -15.23
CA PHE A 67 -29.83 -15.95 -15.64
C PHE A 67 -30.60 -16.71 -14.54
N LYS A 68 -30.70 -16.18 -13.30
CA LYS A 68 -31.45 -16.77 -12.18
C LYS A 68 -32.67 -15.92 -11.83
#